data_AF-A0A8C6K8T2-F1
#
_entry.id   AF-A0A8C6K8T2-F1
#
_cell.length_a   1.000
_cell.length_b   1.000
_cell.length_c   1.000
_cell.angle_alpha   90.00
_cell.angle_beta   90.00
_cell.angle_gamma   90.00
#
_symmetry.space_group_name_H-M   'P 1'
#
loop_
_entity.id
_entity.type
_entity.pdbx_description
1 polymer ?
#
loop_
_entity_poly.entity_id
_entity_poly.type
_entity_poly.pdbx_seq_one_letter_code
_entity_poly.pdbx_strand_id
1 'polypeptide(L)'
;VQDFNETFCSLGVPYLSCSSRVSYYAVFDGHGGARASRFAAENLHLSLARKFPSGEGEHLDKLIKKCLLDAFRQTDEDFLKKASSQKPAWKDGSTATCVLVVDDAVYVANLGDSRVRRFCANMSIANVLCKHELVQNTM
;
A
#
# COMPACT_ATOMS: atom_id res chain seq x y z
N VAL A 1 10.01 -18.38 9.37
CA VAL A 1 8.65 -17.99 9.79
C VAL A 1 8.20 -16.92 8.81
N GLN A 2 7.13 -17.17 8.06
CA GLN A 2 6.46 -16.14 7.28
C GLN A 2 5.58 -15.36 8.24
N ASP A 3 5.75 -14.04 8.30
CA ASP A 3 4.93 -13.17 9.14
C ASP A 3 3.88 -12.49 8.27
N PHE A 4 2.65 -13.00 8.33
CA PHE A 4 1.49 -12.38 7.70
C PHE A 4 0.96 -11.25 8.58
N ASN A 5 1.08 -10.02 8.10
CA ASN A 5 0.42 -8.86 8.69
C ASN A 5 -0.76 -8.43 7.82
N GLU A 6 -1.95 -8.46 8.38
CA GLU A 6 -3.16 -7.90 7.75
C GLU A 6 -3.43 -6.51 8.34
N THR A 7 -3.71 -5.54 7.48
CA THR A 7 -4.11 -4.20 7.89
C THR A 7 -5.44 -3.84 7.25
N PHE A 8 -6.42 -3.57 8.10
CA PHE A 8 -7.69 -2.98 7.72
C PHE A 8 -7.76 -1.56 8.26
N CYS A 9 -7.99 -0.58 7.38
CA CYS A 9 -8.15 0.80 7.77
C CYS A 9 -9.32 1.42 6.99
N SER A 10 -10.34 1.87 7.71
CA SER A 10 -11.25 2.87 7.16
C SER A 10 -10.49 4.19 7.16
N LEU A 11 -10.01 4.63 6.00
CA LEU A 11 -9.40 5.94 5.84
C LEU A 11 -10.51 7.00 5.96
N GLY A 12 -10.83 7.37 7.20
CA GLY A 12 -11.64 8.55 7.47
C GLY A 12 -10.79 9.78 7.17
N VAL A 13 -10.84 10.28 5.94
CA VAL A 13 -10.09 11.47 5.53
C VAL A 13 -10.84 12.68 6.10
N PRO A 14 -10.34 13.35 7.15
CA PRO A 14 -11.09 14.40 7.85
C PRO A 14 -11.17 15.73 7.06
N TYR A 15 -10.70 15.73 5.81
CA TYR A 15 -10.60 16.91 4.94
C TYR A 15 -11.33 16.75 3.59
N LEU A 16 -12.08 15.67 3.36
CA LEU A 16 -12.94 15.56 2.16
C LEU A 16 -14.29 16.23 2.43
N SER A 17 -14.47 17.43 1.88
CA SER A 17 -15.74 18.18 1.91
C SER A 17 -16.82 17.63 0.96
N CYS A 18 -16.71 16.40 0.45
CA CYS A 18 -17.78 15.73 -0.29
C CYS A 18 -17.66 14.19 -0.23
N SER A 19 -18.67 13.55 0.39
CA SER A 19 -19.27 12.21 0.24
C SER A 19 -18.53 10.94 -0.27
N SER A 20 -17.23 10.93 -0.60
CA SER A 20 -16.60 9.70 -1.10
C SER A 20 -16.33 8.67 0.00
N ARG A 21 -16.83 7.45 -0.18
CA ARG A 21 -16.57 6.30 0.73
C ARG A 21 -15.23 5.68 0.39
N VAL A 22 -14.25 5.79 1.29
CA VAL A 22 -12.92 5.22 1.11
C VAL A 22 -12.67 4.08 2.10
N SER A 23 -12.26 2.92 1.60
CA SER A 23 -11.84 1.77 2.43
C SER A 23 -10.50 1.21 1.95
N TYR A 24 -9.62 0.88 2.89
CA TYR A 24 -8.29 0.36 2.62
C TYR A 24 -8.11 -1.01 3.26
N TYR A 25 -7.58 -1.95 2.49
CA TYR A 25 -7.23 -3.30 2.90
C TYR A 25 -5.83 -3.60 2.40
N ALA A 26 -4.98 -4.20 3.23
CA ALA A 26 -3.68 -4.66 2.78
C ALA A 26 -3.20 -5.92 3.49
N VAL A 27 -2.42 -6.71 2.77
CA VAL A 27 -1.71 -7.89 3.24
C VAL A 27 -0.23 -7.69 2.97
N PHE A 28 0.58 -7.99 3.97
CA PHE A 28 2.04 -7.91 3.91
C PHE A 28 2.61 -9.26 4.37
N ASP A 29 3.24 -10.01 3.46
CA ASP A 29 3.95 -11.26 3.78
C ASP A 29 5.44 -10.98 3.95
N GLY A 30 5.91 -11.00 5.20
CA GLY A 30 7.30 -10.73 5.54
C GLY A 30 8.22 -11.95 5.37
N HIS A 31 9.43 -11.71 4.88
CA HIS A 31 10.52 -12.70 4.84
C HIS A 31 11.82 -12.11 5.40
N GLY A 32 12.69 -12.97 5.96
CA GLY A 32 13.90 -12.50 6.66
C GLY A 32 13.64 -11.82 8.01
N GLY A 33 12.36 -11.74 8.43
CA GLY A 33 11.88 -11.23 9.71
C GLY A 33 10.59 -10.41 9.57
N ALA A 34 9.98 -10.05 10.70
CA ALA A 34 8.70 -9.33 10.75
C ALA A 34 8.80 -7.82 10.46
N ARG A 35 10.01 -7.25 10.42
CA ARG A 35 10.18 -5.79 10.55
C ARG A 35 9.67 -5.05 9.31
N ALA A 36 9.92 -5.60 8.12
CA ALA A 36 9.47 -5.00 6.86
C ALA A 36 7.94 -5.03 6.75
N SER A 37 7.31 -6.20 6.96
CA SER A 37 5.86 -6.35 6.87
C SER A 37 5.14 -5.51 7.94
N ARG A 38 5.68 -5.47 9.17
CA ARG A 38 5.15 -4.60 10.24
C ARG A 38 5.30 -3.12 9.93
N PHE A 39 6.45 -2.69 9.40
CA PHE A 39 6.66 -1.29 9.04
C PHE A 39 5.71 -0.87 7.93
N ALA A 40 5.50 -1.73 6.93
CA ALA A 40 4.55 -1.46 5.85
C ALA A 40 3.11 -1.34 6.40
N ALA A 41 2.68 -2.28 7.25
CA ALA A 41 1.39 -2.25 7.93
C ALA A 41 1.16 -0.94 8.71
N GLU A 42 2.16 -0.48 9.46
CA GLU A 42 2.08 0.72 10.30
C GLU A 42 2.13 2.04 9.49
N ASN A 43 2.77 2.07 8.32
CA ASN A 43 3.11 3.34 7.64
C ASN A 43 2.46 3.54 6.26
N LEU A 44 2.16 2.48 5.51
CA LEU A 44 1.71 2.60 4.12
C LEU A 44 0.37 3.36 4.01
N HIS A 45 -0.60 2.99 4.83
CA HIS A 45 -1.92 3.63 4.87
C HIS A 45 -1.83 5.10 5.30
N LEU A 46 -0.91 5.46 6.21
CA LEU A 46 -0.65 6.84 6.61
C LEU A 46 -0.03 7.68 5.49
N SER A 47 0.91 7.11 4.73
CA SER A 47 1.49 7.75 3.55
C SER A 47 0.44 7.99 2.45
N LEU A 48 -0.46 7.03 2.26
CA LEU A 48 -1.58 7.15 1.32
C LEU A 48 -2.56 8.24 1.77
N ALA A 49 -2.98 8.22 3.03
CA ALA A 49 -3.93 9.20 3.59
C ALA A 49 -3.44 10.65 3.45
N ARG A 50 -2.15 10.89 3.72
CA ARG A 50 -1.54 12.23 3.61
C ARG A 50 -1.48 12.77 2.19
N LYS A 51 -1.35 11.88 1.20
CA LYS A 51 -1.25 12.24 -0.22
C LYS A 51 -2.58 12.11 -0.94
N PHE A 52 -3.64 11.66 -0.27
CA PHE A 52 -4.90 11.31 -0.92
C PHE A 52 -5.51 12.55 -1.59
N PRO A 53 -5.96 12.45 -2.86
CA PRO A 53 -6.48 13.61 -3.56
C PRO A 53 -7.77 14.10 -2.88
N SER A 54 -7.81 15.40 -2.58
CA SER A 54 -9.01 16.08 -2.07
C SER A 54 -9.67 16.86 -3.20
N GLY A 55 -10.62 16.23 -3.90
CA GLY A 55 -11.42 16.89 -4.94
C GLY A 55 -12.04 15.92 -5.95
N GLU A 56 -13.15 16.36 -6.55
CA GLU A 56 -13.82 15.67 -7.67
C GLU A 56 -13.30 16.25 -9.00
N GLY A 57 -12.98 15.40 -9.98
CA GLY A 57 -12.55 15.85 -11.31
C GLY A 57 -12.16 14.72 -12.27
N GLU A 58 -12.08 15.04 -13.57
CA GLU A 58 -11.82 14.12 -14.70
C GLU A 58 -10.48 13.35 -14.65
N HIS A 59 -9.71 13.50 -13.57
CA HIS A 59 -8.40 12.86 -13.39
C HIS A 59 -8.25 12.12 -12.05
N LEU A 60 -9.34 11.91 -11.30
CA LEU A 60 -9.29 11.27 -9.98
C LEU A 60 -8.61 9.89 -10.03
N ASP A 61 -8.91 9.06 -11.03
CA ASP A 61 -8.25 7.78 -11.25
C ASP A 61 -6.73 7.90 -11.36
N LYS A 62 -6.25 8.86 -12.17
CA LYS A 62 -4.82 9.06 -12.40
C LYS A 62 -4.13 9.55 -11.13
N LEU A 63 -4.80 10.41 -10.36
CA LEU A 63 -4.32 10.89 -9.07
C LEU A 63 -4.26 9.76 -8.05
N ILE A 64 -5.31 8.96 -7.88
CA ILE A 64 -5.33 7.82 -6.95
C ILE A 64 -4.21 6.83 -7.28
N LYS A 65 -4.04 6.47 -8.55
CA LYS A 65 -2.95 5.59 -9.00
C LYS A 65 -1.58 6.16 -8.65
N LYS A 66 -1.38 7.46 -8.85
CA LYS A 66 -0.14 8.17 -8.47
C LYS A 66 0.07 8.17 -6.96
N CYS A 67 -0.97 8.45 -6.18
CA CYS A 67 -0.88 8.47 -4.72
C CYS A 67 -0.54 7.09 -4.14
N LEU A 68 -1.09 6.01 -4.71
CA LEU A 68 -0.70 4.64 -4.37
C LEU A 68 0.78 4.39 -4.67
N LEU A 69 1.24 4.69 -5.89
CA LEU A 69 2.65 4.54 -6.27
C LEU A 69 3.59 5.34 -5.33
N ASP A 70 3.25 6.60 -5.08
CA ASP A 70 4.03 7.51 -4.24
C ASP A 70 4.00 7.12 -2.75
N ALA A 71 2.95 6.45 -2.29
CA ALA A 71 2.86 5.91 -0.94
C ALA A 71 3.75 4.68 -0.77
N PHE A 72 3.68 3.73 -1.70
CA PHE A 72 4.54 2.54 -1.71
C PHE A 72 6.03 2.92 -1.76
N ARG A 73 6.39 3.81 -2.68
CA ARG A 73 7.77 4.28 -2.82
C ARG A 73 8.27 4.98 -1.56
N GLN A 74 7.48 5.87 -0.97
CA GLN A 74 7.87 6.56 0.25
C GLN A 74 8.07 5.58 1.40
N THR A 75 7.15 4.63 1.58
CA THR A 75 7.25 3.62 2.63
C THR A 75 8.46 2.72 2.45
N ASP A 76 8.80 2.35 1.21
CA ASP A 76 10.03 1.59 0.89
C ASP A 76 11.29 2.39 1.25
N GLU A 77 11.39 3.64 0.78
CA GLU A 77 12.53 4.51 1.05
C GLU A 77 12.74 4.77 2.55
N ASP A 78 11.65 4.95 3.30
CA ASP A 78 11.71 5.16 4.75
C ASP A 78 12.12 3.89 5.50
N PHE A 79 11.64 2.72 5.06
CA PHE A 79 12.08 1.45 5.64
C PHE A 79 13.56 1.18 5.34
N LEU A 80 14.02 1.40 4.11
CA LEU A 80 15.43 1.22 3.71
C LEU A 80 16.37 2.11 4.52
N LYS A 81 16.02 3.37 4.76
CA LYS A 81 16.77 4.27 5.65
C LYS A 81 16.82 3.72 7.08
N LYS A 82 15.69 3.23 7.60
CA LYS A 82 15.63 2.63 8.94
C LYS A 82 16.49 1.37 9.01
N ALA A 83 16.34 0.44 8.08
CA ALA A 83 17.04 -0.83 8.02
C ALA A 83 18.56 -0.67 7.92
N SER A 84 19.04 0.24 7.06
CA SER A 84 20.46 0.52 6.86
C SER A 84 21.13 1.22 8.05
N SER A 85 20.37 1.95 8.87
CA SER A 85 20.88 2.63 10.07
C SER A 85 21.22 1.67 11.22
N GLN A 86 20.77 0.42 11.16
CA GLN A 86 20.90 -0.57 12.23
C GLN A 86 22.22 -1.35 12.12
N LYS A 87 22.71 -1.88 13.25
CA LYS A 87 23.92 -2.70 13.31
C LYS A 87 23.62 -4.03 14.04
N PRO A 88 23.64 -5.18 13.36
CA PRO A 88 23.78 -5.34 11.90
C PRO A 88 22.58 -4.77 11.13
N ALA A 89 22.80 -4.40 9.87
CA ALA A 89 21.73 -3.91 8.99
C ALA A 89 20.65 -4.99 8.84
N TRP A 90 19.39 -4.56 8.84
CA TRP A 90 18.27 -5.47 8.64
C TRP A 90 18.21 -5.94 7.19
N LYS A 91 17.89 -7.23 7.01
CA LYS A 91 17.71 -7.87 5.70
C LYS A 91 16.29 -8.38 5.49
N ASP A 92 15.36 -7.86 6.28
CA ASP A 92 13.94 -8.16 6.18
C ASP A 92 13.38 -7.57 4.88
N GLY A 93 12.50 -8.32 4.22
CA GLY A 93 11.70 -7.86 3.10
C GLY A 93 10.23 -8.24 3.29
N SER A 94 9.37 -7.73 2.43
CA SER A 94 7.94 -8.02 2.50
C SER A 94 7.30 -7.93 1.12
N THR A 95 6.32 -8.80 0.86
CA THR A 95 5.31 -8.49 -0.17
C THR A 95 4.39 -7.39 0.36
N ALA A 96 3.66 -6.74 -0.56
CA ALA A 96 2.60 -5.83 -0.19
C ALA A 96 1.51 -5.85 -1.26
N THR A 97 0.33 -6.30 -0.85
CA THR A 97 -0.87 -6.27 -1.66
C THR A 97 -1.89 -5.37 -0.99
N CYS A 98 -2.29 -4.30 -1.66
CA CYS A 98 -3.23 -3.30 -1.17
C CYS A 98 -4.46 -3.24 -2.09
N VAL A 99 -5.63 -3.17 -1.50
CA VAL A 99 -6.91 -2.89 -2.14
C VAL A 99 -7.47 -1.60 -1.54
N LEU A 100 -7.64 -0.59 -2.37
CA LEU A 100 -8.28 0.66 -2.05
C LEU A 100 -9.62 0.71 -2.77
N VAL A 101 -10.70 0.88 -2.03
CA VAL A 101 -12.03 1.08 -2.56
C VAL A 101 -12.38 2.55 -2.41
N VAL A 102 -12.72 3.21 -3.52
CA VAL A 102 -13.20 4.60 -3.54
C VAL A 102 -14.53 4.58 -4.25
N ASP A 103 -15.60 4.79 -3.50
CA ASP A 103 -16.98 4.66 -3.98
C ASP A 103 -17.23 3.29 -4.63
N ASP A 104 -17.44 3.24 -5.96
CA ASP A 104 -17.69 2.01 -6.72
C ASP A 104 -16.45 1.53 -7.53
N ALA A 105 -15.28 2.15 -7.30
CA ALA A 105 -14.03 1.82 -7.95
C ALA A 105 -13.07 1.10 -7.01
N VAL A 106 -12.42 0.05 -7.52
CA VAL A 106 -11.39 -0.71 -6.79
C VAL A 106 -10.04 -0.49 -7.44
N TYR A 107 -9.09 -0.03 -6.64
CA TYR A 107 -7.69 0.11 -7.01
C TYR A 107 -6.89 -0.96 -6.30
N VAL A 108 -6.18 -1.80 -7.07
CA VAL A 108 -5.32 -2.84 -6.51
C VAL A 108 -3.88 -2.43 -6.76
N ALA A 109 -3.10 -2.25 -5.70
CA ALA A 109 -1.65 -2.05 -5.76
C ALA A 109 -0.96 -3.31 -5.27
N ASN A 110 -0.18 -3.98 -6.14
CA ASN A 110 0.51 -5.20 -5.78
C ASN A 110 2.01 -5.10 -6.01
N LEU A 111 2.75 -5.67 -5.06
CA LEU A 111 4.19 -5.73 -5.02
C LEU A 111 4.61 -7.09 -4.42
N GLY A 112 5.41 -7.85 -5.16
CA GLY A 112 5.71 -9.25 -4.85
C GLY A 112 4.75 -10.23 -5.54
N ASP A 113 4.66 -11.46 -5.00
CA ASP A 113 3.94 -12.60 -5.58
C ASP A 113 2.57 -12.88 -4.95
N SER A 114 2.19 -12.10 -3.93
CA SER A 114 0.85 -12.10 -3.33
C SER A 114 -0.23 -11.72 -4.36
N ARG A 115 -1.44 -12.26 -4.21
CA ARG A 115 -2.50 -12.19 -5.23
C ARG A 115 -3.84 -11.73 -4.66
N VAL A 116 -4.52 -10.86 -5.39
CA VAL A 116 -5.92 -10.48 -5.13
C VAL A 116 -6.85 -11.28 -6.03
N ARG A 117 -7.92 -11.85 -5.46
CA ARG A 117 -9.04 -12.38 -6.25
C ARG A 117 -10.31 -11.58 -5.95
N ARG A 118 -11.00 -11.14 -7.00
CA ARG A 118 -12.33 -10.52 -6.91
C ARG A 118 -13.40 -11.58 -7.12
N PHE A 119 -14.45 -11.57 -6.29
CA PHE A 119 -15.55 -12.55 -6.37
C PHE A 119 -16.84 -11.98 -6.99
N CYS A 120 -17.15 -10.70 -6.79
CA CYS A 120 -18.35 -10.06 -7.36
C CYS A 120 -18.08 -9.48 -8.75
N ALA A 121 -19.09 -9.31 -9.62
CA ALA A 121 -18.94 -8.84 -11.01
C ALA A 121 -19.11 -7.31 -11.19
N ASN A 122 -19.80 -6.61 -10.28
CA ASN A 122 -20.34 -5.25 -10.53
C ASN A 122 -19.43 -4.10 -10.07
N MET A 123 -18.11 -4.25 -10.09
CA MET A 123 -17.17 -3.25 -9.55
C MET A 123 -15.96 -3.16 -10.49
N SER A 124 -15.61 -1.94 -10.90
CA SER A 124 -14.53 -1.71 -11.86
C SER A 124 -13.17 -1.88 -11.17
N ILE A 125 -12.28 -2.72 -11.72
CA ILE A 125 -10.92 -2.91 -11.19
C ILE A 125 -9.93 -2.06 -12.00
N ALA A 126 -9.31 -1.11 -11.34
CA ALA A 126 -8.12 -0.43 -11.80
C ALA A 126 -6.87 -1.11 -11.19
N ASN A 127 -6.19 -1.94 -11.97
CA ASN A 127 -4.93 -2.53 -11.53
C ASN A 127 -3.80 -1.48 -11.57
N VAL A 128 -3.11 -1.35 -10.44
CA VAL A 128 -1.88 -0.57 -10.27
C VAL A 128 -0.77 -1.57 -10.00
N LEU A 129 0.08 -1.79 -11.00
CA LEU A 129 1.23 -2.67 -10.84
C LEU A 129 2.43 -1.83 -10.36
N CYS A 130 2.79 -1.97 -9.09
CA CYS A 130 4.09 -1.52 -8.59
C CYS A 130 5.11 -2.60 -8.93
N LYS A 131 5.79 -2.50 -10.08
CA LYS A 131 6.96 -3.35 -10.37
C LYS A 131 8.15 -2.86 -9.57
N HIS A 132 8.30 -3.34 -8.35
CA HIS A 132 9.58 -3.48 -7.63
C HIS A 132 9.27 -4.09 -6.27
N GLU A 133 9.94 -5.16 -5.81
CA GLU A 133 9.80 -5.65 -4.42
C GLU A 133 10.10 -4.54 -3.40
N LEU A 134 9.37 -4.52 -2.27
CA LEU A 134 9.72 -3.79 -1.06
C LEU A 134 10.91 -4.56 -0.49
N VAL A 135 12.09 -4.02 -0.73
CA VAL A 135 13.39 -4.59 -0.36
C VAL A 135 13.74 -5.91 -1.08
N GLN A 136 14.41 -5.78 -2.23
CA GLN A 136 15.55 -6.65 -2.58
C GLN A 136 16.75 -5.81 -3.07
N ASN A 137 17.35 -5.02 -2.17
CA ASN A 137 18.72 -4.55 -2.37
C ASN A 137 19.59 -5.03 -1.20
N THR A 138 19.82 -6.34 -1.13
CA THR A 138 21.03 -6.93 -0.53
C THR A 138 21.36 -8.25 -1.23
N MET A 139 21.89 -8.14 -2.45
CA MET A 139 23.03 -8.96 -2.88
C MET A 139 24.02 -8.07 -3.63
#